data_AF-A0A1Y4F4Y1-F1
#
_entry.id   AF-A0A1Y4F4Y1-F1
#
_cell.length_a   1.000
_cell.length_b   1.000
_cell.length_c   1.000
_cell.angle_alpha   90.00
_cell.angle_beta   90.00
_cell.angle_gamma   90.00
#
_symmetry.space_group_name_H-M   'P 1'
#
loop_
_entity.id
_entity.type
_entity.pdbx_description
1 polymer ?
#
loop_
_entity_poly.entity_id
_entity_poly.type
_entity_poly.pdbx_seq_one_letter_code
_entity_poly.pdbx_strand_id
1 'polypeptide(L)'
;MEEITRERIFKIQRNLSDAGCEAAFIEEFLELEKGKKRREQYCLLSRHKASLLEELHQNQYKIDCLDYLVYVMEKEEKEEHNNGRKIKTDRRMG
;
A
#
# COMPACT_ATOMS: atom_id res chain seq x y z
N MET A 1 13.84 -8.91 38.63
CA MET A 1 12.95 -8.67 37.47
C MET A 1 13.24 -7.27 36.97
N GLU A 2 13.61 -7.10 35.71
CA GLU A 2 13.72 -5.75 35.14
C GLU A 2 12.31 -5.25 34.87
N GLU A 3 11.89 -4.26 35.65
CA GLU A 3 10.61 -3.59 35.47
C GLU A 3 10.60 -2.89 34.10
N ILE A 4 9.57 -3.14 33.29
CA ILE A 4 9.40 -2.36 32.06
C ILE A 4 9.07 -0.94 32.47
N THR A 5 9.91 0.00 32.07
CA THR A 5 9.71 1.41 32.40
C THR A 5 8.50 1.98 31.66
N ARG A 6 7.78 2.90 32.31
CA ARG A 6 6.64 3.61 31.68
C ARG A 6 7.03 4.31 30.37
N GLU A 7 8.23 4.87 30.33
CA GLU A 7 8.78 5.50 29.12
C GLU A 7 8.91 4.51 27.96
N ARG A 8 9.35 3.27 28.26
CA ARG A 8 9.49 2.22 27.24
C ARG A 8 8.14 1.75 26.73
N ILE A 9 7.15 1.56 27.60
CA ILE A 9 5.76 1.23 27.21
C ILE A 9 5.21 2.33 26.29
N PHE A 10 5.35 3.59 26.70
CA PHE A 10 4.88 4.73 25.91
C PHE A 10 5.54 4.78 24.52
N LYS A 11 6.86 4.59 24.44
CA LYS A 11 7.57 4.53 23.16
C LYS A 11 7.07 3.38 22.29
N ILE A 12 6.85 2.19 22.85
CA ILE A 12 6.34 1.04 22.09
C ILE A 12 4.94 1.33 21.56
N GLN A 13 4.02 1.76 22.42
CA GLN A 13 2.64 2.08 22.03
C GLN A 13 2.59 3.12 20.91
N ARG A 14 3.35 4.21 21.05
CA ARG A 14 3.41 5.26 20.03
C ARG A 14 3.93 4.73 18.69
N ASN A 15 5.05 4.03 18.68
CA ASN A 15 5.62 3.50 17.43
C ASN A 15 4.66 2.52 16.73
N LEU A 16 3.97 1.66 17.49
CA LEU A 16 3.01 0.72 16.92
C LEU A 16 1.75 1.43 16.43
N SER A 17 1.25 2.43 17.17
CA SER A 17 0.12 3.25 16.74
C SER A 17 0.44 4.03 15.47
N ASP A 18 1.62 4.65 15.39
CA ASP A 18 2.08 5.40 14.23
C ASP A 18 2.29 4.47 13.00
N ALA A 19 2.52 3.17 13.24
CA ALA A 19 2.59 2.13 12.21
C ALA A 19 1.23 1.53 11.82
N GLY A 20 0.13 2.10 12.32
CA GLY A 20 -1.24 1.65 12.03
C GLY A 20 -1.64 0.35 12.73
N CYS A 21 -0.92 -0.07 13.79
CA CYS A 21 -1.31 -1.24 14.57
C CYS A 21 -2.51 -0.91 15.47
N GLU A 22 -3.49 -1.81 15.50
CA GLU A 22 -4.66 -1.67 16.37
C GLU A 22 -4.34 -1.90 17.85
N ALA A 23 -5.21 -1.43 18.73
CA ALA A 23 -5.04 -1.55 20.19
C ALA A 23 -4.83 -3.00 20.65
N ALA A 24 -5.52 -3.97 20.04
CA ALA A 24 -5.36 -5.39 20.37
C ALA A 24 -3.95 -5.92 20.03
N PHE A 25 -3.39 -5.50 18.89
CA PHE A 25 -2.01 -5.84 18.51
C PHE A 25 -1.00 -5.23 19.48
N ILE A 26 -1.23 -3.98 19.89
CA ILE A 26 -0.37 -3.27 20.84
C ILE A 26 -0.39 -3.95 22.21
N GLU A 27 -1.56 -4.37 22.69
CA GLU A 27 -1.71 -5.11 23.95
C GLU A 27 -0.98 -6.46 23.91
N GLU A 28 -1.18 -7.24 22.84
CA GLU A 28 -0.47 -8.51 22.62
C GLU A 28 1.06 -8.30 22.64
N PHE A 29 1.55 -7.27 21.94
CA PHE A 29 2.97 -6.96 21.90
C PHE A 29 3.56 -6.58 23.27
N LEU A 30 2.79 -5.86 24.10
CA LEU A 30 3.21 -5.46 25.45
C LEU A 30 3.23 -6.65 26.43
N GLU A 31 2.32 -7.61 26.30
CA GLU A 31 2.37 -8.86 27.08
C GLU A 31 3.61 -9.68 26.74
N LEU A 32 3.97 -9.74 25.46
CA LEU A 32 5.22 -10.38 25.03
C LEU A 32 6.47 -9.64 25.54
N GLU A 33 6.41 -8.31 25.65
CA GLU A 33 7.50 -7.51 26.22
C GLU A 33 7.69 -7.85 27.72
N LYS A 34 6.60 -7.99 28.48
CA LYS A 34 6.63 -8.44 29.90
C LYS A 34 7.24 -9.81 30.05
N GLY A 35 6.90 -10.73 29.14
CA GLY A 35 7.46 -12.07 29.08
C GLY A 35 8.87 -12.18 28.51
N LYS A 36 9.50 -11.06 28.10
CA LYS A 36 10.79 -11.02 27.38
C LYS A 36 10.81 -11.89 26.11
N LYS A 37 9.65 -12.10 25.48
CA LYS A 37 9.45 -13.01 24.36
C LYS A 37 9.75 -12.33 23.02
N ARG A 38 11.01 -11.97 22.82
CA ARG A 38 11.46 -11.20 21.64
C ARG A 38 11.18 -11.88 20.31
N ARG A 39 11.28 -13.21 20.24
CA ARG A 39 11.00 -13.96 19.01
C ARG A 39 9.53 -13.84 18.58
N GLU A 40 8.60 -13.90 19.52
CA GLU A 40 7.17 -13.75 19.27
C GLU A 40 6.85 -12.31 18.84
N GLN A 41 7.51 -11.31 19.44
CA GLN A 41 7.41 -9.91 19.02
C GLN A 41 7.88 -9.69 17.57
N TYR A 42 9.03 -10.26 17.18
CA TYR A 42 9.50 -10.15 15.79
C TYR A 42 8.56 -10.85 14.80
N CYS A 43 7.95 -11.98 15.21
CA CYS A 43 6.96 -12.67 14.39
C CYS A 43 5.72 -11.80 14.17
N LEU A 44 5.19 -11.18 15.23
CA LEU A 44 4.06 -10.25 15.14
C LEU A 44 4.34 -9.08 14.20
N LEU A 45 5.48 -8.43 14.35
CA LEU A 45 5.88 -7.30 13.49
C LEU A 45 6.02 -7.72 12.03
N SER A 46 6.58 -8.91 11.79
CA SER A 46 6.77 -9.44 10.44
C SER A 46 5.42 -9.76 9.77
N ARG A 47 4.46 -10.29 10.54
CA ARG A 47 3.09 -10.52 10.08
C ARG A 47 2.37 -9.22 9.72
N HIS A 48 2.47 -8.20 10.58
CA HIS A 48 1.90 -6.88 10.31
C HIS A 48 2.50 -6.26 9.05
N LYS A 49 3.83 -6.28 8.93
CA LYS A 49 4.53 -5.80 7.73
C LYS A 49 4.05 -6.52 6.45
N ALA A 50 3.86 -7.83 6.51
CA ALA A 50 3.36 -8.60 5.36
C ALA A 50 1.94 -8.16 4.96
N SER A 51 1.06 -7.90 5.94
CA SER A 51 -0.29 -7.40 5.68
C SER A 51 -0.27 -6.03 4.99
N LEU A 52 0.60 -5.11 5.46
CA LEU A 52 0.75 -3.79 4.84
C LEU A 52 1.27 -3.89 3.40
N LEU A 53 2.21 -4.79 3.13
CA LEU A 53 2.72 -5.03 1.78
C LEU A 53 1.64 -5.59 0.86
N GLU A 54 0.82 -6.51 1.37
CA GLU A 54 -0.30 -7.08 0.62
C GLU A 54 -1.33 -6.00 0.25
N GLU A 55 -1.71 -5.14 1.20
CA GLU A 55 -2.61 -4.01 0.94
C GLU A 55 -2.01 -3.03 -0.09
N LEU A 56 -0.72 -2.74 0.02
CA LEU A 56 0.00 -1.91 -0.94
C LEU A 56 -0.02 -2.52 -2.34
N HIS A 57 0.24 -3.83 -2.47
CA HIS A 57 0.19 -4.51 -3.77
C HIS A 57 -1.22 -4.49 -4.37
N GLN A 58 -2.26 -4.68 -3.55
CA GLN A 58 -3.66 -4.59 -4.01
C GLN A 58 -4.01 -3.19 -4.49
N ASN A 59 -3.56 -2.16 -3.78
CA ASN A 59 -3.79 -0.78 -4.19
C ASN A 59 -2.99 -0.42 -5.44
N GLN A 60 -1.75 -0.89 -5.57
CA GLN A 60 -0.96 -0.73 -6.79
C GLN A 60 -1.67 -1.37 -7.99
N TYR A 61 -2.17 -2.59 -7.85
CA TYR A 61 -2.92 -3.26 -8.92
C TYR A 61 -4.15 -2.46 -9.38
N LYS A 62 -4.89 -1.87 -8.44
CA LYS A 62 -6.03 -1.00 -8.78
C LYS A 62 -5.59 0.23 -9.57
N ILE A 63 -4.47 0.85 -9.19
CA ILE A 63 -3.89 2.00 -9.91
C ILE A 63 -3.48 1.58 -11.32
N ASP A 64 -2.79 0.45 -11.47
CA ASP A 64 -2.34 -0.05 -12.78
C ASP A 64 -3.54 -0.29 -13.72
N CYS A 65 -4.67 -0.78 -13.19
CA CYS A 65 -5.90 -0.95 -13.97
C CYS A 65 -6.48 0.39 -14.46
N LEU A 66 -6.44 1.41 -13.60
CA LEU A 66 -6.91 2.76 -13.96
C LEU A 66 -5.98 3.40 -15.00
N ASP A 67 -4.67 3.28 -14.81
CA ASP A 67 -3.68 3.81 -15.75
C ASP A 67 -3.81 3.15 -17.13
N TYR A 68 -4.06 1.84 -17.17
CA TYR A 68 -4.33 1.14 -18.41
C TYR A 68 -5.60 1.65 -19.11
N LEU A 69 -6.68 1.86 -18.36
CA LEU A 69 -7.92 2.41 -18.93
C LEU A 69 -7.70 3.80 -19.53
N VAL A 70 -7.00 4.68 -18.81
CA VAL A 70 -6.65 6.03 -19.31
C VAL A 70 -5.83 5.91 -20.60
N TYR A 71 -4.82 5.04 -20.62
CA TYR A 71 -4.01 4.82 -21.82
C TYR A 71 -4.85 4.36 -23.03
N VAL A 72 -5.81 3.45 -22.82
CA VAL A 72 -6.71 2.98 -23.88
C VAL A 72 -7.55 4.13 -24.43
N MET A 73 -8.17 4.92 -23.55
CA MET A 73 -8.96 6.09 -23.95
C MET A 73 -8.13 7.10 -24.75
N GLU A 74 -6.94 7.44 -24.28
CA GLU A 74 -6.05 8.36 -25.00
C GLU A 74 -5.64 7.82 -26.37
N LYS A 75 -5.47 6.50 -26.50
CA LYS A 75 -5.11 5.85 -27.76
C LYS A 75 -6.27 5.93 -28.76
N GLU A 76 -7.49 5.66 -28.32
CA GLU A 76 -8.70 5.77 -29.14
C GLU A 76 -8.87 7.20 -29.68
N GLU A 77 -8.72 8.22 -28.82
CA GLU A 77 -8.78 9.63 -29.24
C GLU A 77 -7.72 9.95 -30.30
N LYS A 78 -6.49 9.46 -30.13
CA LYS A 78 -5.39 9.68 -31.11
C LYS A 78 -5.67 8.98 -32.45
N GLU A 79 -6.28 7.79 -32.42
CA GLU A 79 -6.66 7.06 -33.63
C GLU A 79 -7.79 7.75 -34.41
N GLU A 80 -8.81 8.27 -33.72
CA GLU A 80 -9.89 9.06 -34.33
C GLU A 80 -9.36 10.33 -35.03
N HIS A 81 -8.43 11.04 -34.39
CA HIS A 81 -7.79 12.22 -34.98
C HIS A 81 -6.94 11.88 -36.20
N ASN A 82 -6.25 10.73 -36.19
CA ASN A 82 -5.45 10.29 -37.32
C ASN A 82 -6.30 9.80 -38.50
N ASN A 83 -7.44 9.15 -38.23
CA ASN A 83 -8.37 8.72 -39.27
C ASN A 83 -9.07 9.92 -39.92
N GLY A 84 -9.44 10.94 -39.12
CA GLY A 84 -10.00 12.20 -39.63
C GLY A 84 -9.02 13.00 -40.52
N ARG A 85 -7.69 12.89 -40.30
CA ARG A 85 -6.67 13.49 -41.17
C ARG A 85 -6.53 12.74 -42.51
N LYS A 86 -6.55 11.40 -42.50
CA LYS A 86 -6.47 10.58 -43.73
C LYS A 86 -7.64 10.81 -44.68
N ILE A 87 -8.88 10.91 -44.16
CA ILE A 87 -10.07 11.15 -44.98
C ILE A 87 -10.02 12.53 -45.69
N LYS A 88 -9.34 13.52 -45.11
CA LYS A 88 -9.19 14.87 -45.69
C LYS A 88 -8.07 14.98 -46.73
N THR A 89 -7.10 14.07 -46.71
CA THR A 89 -6.05 13.99 -47.73
C THR A 89 -6.50 13.21 -48.95
N ASP A 90 -7.32 12.17 -48.77
CA ASP A 90 -7.83 11.34 -49.88
C ASP A 90 -8.83 12.09 -50.77
N ARG A 91 -9.70 12.90 -50.17
CA ARG A 91 -10.65 13.76 -50.90
C ARG A 91 -10.02 14.93 -51.68
N ARG A 92 -8.71 15.15 -51.60
CA ARG A 92 -8.00 16.25 -52.27
C ARG A 92 -7.21 15.81 -53.51
N MET A 93 -7.21 14.53 -53.86
CA MET A 93 -6.59 13.98 -55.08
C MET A 93 -7.61 13.55 -56.16
N GLY A 94 -8.88 13.90 -56.01
CA GLY A 94 -9.93 13.68 -57.01
C GLY A 94 -10.32 14.96 -57.72
#